data_AF-A0A6A1Q758-F1
#
_entry.id   AF-A0A6A1Q758-F1
#
_cell.length_a   1.000
_cell.length_b   1.000
_cell.length_c   1.000
_cell.angle_alpha   90.00
_cell.angle_beta   90.00
_cell.angle_gamma   90.00
#
_symmetry.space_group_name_H-M   'P 1'
#
loop_
_entity.id
_entity.type
_entity.pdbx_description
1 polymer ?
#
loop_
_entity_poly.entity_id
_entity_poly.type
_entity_poly.pdbx_seq_one_letter_code
_entity_poly.pdbx_strand_id
1 'polypeptide(L)'
;MAENGDNEKMAALEAKICHHIEYYFGDFNLPRDKFLKEQIKLDEGWVPLEIMIKFNRLNRLTTDFNVIVEALNKSKAELNGNK
;
A
#
# COMPACT_ATOMS: atom_id res chain seq x y z
N MET A 1 -4.93 3.96 -29.82
CA MET A 1 -5.33 2.54 -29.63
C MET A 1 -4.49 1.79 -28.60
N ALA A 2 -3.25 2.20 -28.30
CA ALA A 2 -2.41 1.56 -27.27
C ALA A 2 -2.74 2.01 -25.82
N GLU A 3 -3.52 3.08 -25.64
CA GLU A 3 -3.63 3.80 -24.37
C GLU A 3 -4.47 3.08 -23.30
N ASN A 4 -5.39 2.20 -23.71
CA ASN A 4 -6.27 1.51 -22.75
C ASN A 4 -5.57 0.35 -22.02
N GLY A 5 -4.61 -0.32 -22.66
CA GLY A 5 -3.96 -1.49 -22.08
C GLY A 5 -2.96 -1.16 -20.97
N ASP A 6 -2.32 0.00 -21.04
CA ASP A 6 -1.36 0.42 -20.01
C ASP A 6 -2.07 1.02 -18.79
N ASN A 7 -3.19 1.70 -19.00
CA ASN A 7 -4.01 2.24 -17.91
C ASN A 7 -4.63 1.11 -17.06
N GLU A 8 -5.11 0.04 -17.69
CA GLU A 8 -5.65 -1.13 -16.98
C GLU A 8 -4.58 -1.84 -16.13
N LYS A 9 -3.35 -1.98 -16.66
CA LYS A 9 -2.23 -2.55 -15.90
C LYS A 9 -1.85 -1.70 -14.70
N MET A 10 -1.87 -0.37 -14.84
CA MET A 10 -1.60 0.54 -13.73
C MET A 10 -2.68 0.41 -12.64
N ALA A 11 -3.96 0.43 -13.01
CA ALA A 11 -5.05 0.22 -12.05
C ALA A 11 -4.93 -1.13 -11.32
N ALA A 12 -4.58 -2.19 -12.04
CA ALA A 12 -4.34 -3.51 -11.44
C ALA A 12 -3.13 -3.54 -10.50
N LEU A 13 -2.08 -2.76 -10.79
CA LEU A 13 -0.92 -2.60 -9.91
C LEU A 13 -1.31 -1.83 -8.64
N GLU A 14 -2.01 -0.70 -8.78
CA GLU A 14 -2.48 0.15 -7.67
C GLU A 14 -3.36 -0.63 -6.70
N ALA A 15 -4.30 -1.44 -7.21
CA ALA A 15 -5.15 -2.30 -6.40
C ALA A 15 -4.33 -3.35 -5.59
N LYS A 16 -3.30 -3.94 -6.20
CA LYS A 16 -2.41 -4.89 -5.51
C LYS A 16 -1.57 -4.22 -4.43
N ILE A 17 -1.12 -2.98 -4.66
CA ILE A 17 -0.39 -2.19 -3.66
C ILE A 17 -1.28 -1.95 -2.45
N CYS A 18 -2.51 -1.46 -2.66
CA CYS A 18 -3.46 -1.20 -1.58
C CYS A 18 -3.74 -2.47 -0.78
N HIS A 19 -4.03 -3.59 -1.47
CA HIS A 19 -4.31 -4.87 -0.83
C HIS A 19 -3.14 -5.35 0.05
N HIS A 20 -1.89 -5.19 -0.38
CA HIS A 20 -0.74 -5.58 0.44
C HIS A 20 -0.54 -4.67 1.64
N ILE A 21 -0.76 -3.35 1.50
CA ILE A 21 -0.70 -2.43 2.63
C ILE A 21 -1.82 -2.74 3.64
N GLU A 22 -3.06 -2.93 3.18
CA GLU A 22 -4.18 -3.36 4.01
C GLU A 22 -3.90 -4.68 4.72
N TYR A 23 -3.29 -5.65 4.03
CA TYR A 23 -2.90 -6.90 4.67
C TYR A 23 -1.91 -6.66 5.81
N TYR A 24 -0.90 -5.80 5.63
CA TYR A 24 0.12 -5.55 6.66
C TYR A 24 -0.48 -4.93 7.93
N PHE A 25 -1.39 -3.96 7.76
CA PHE A 25 -2.02 -3.24 8.87
C PHE A 25 -3.34 -3.86 9.35
N GLY A 26 -3.88 -4.84 8.63
CA GLY A 26 -5.15 -5.47 8.95
C GLY A 26 -5.08 -6.46 10.11
N ASP A 27 -6.26 -6.86 10.59
CA ASP A 27 -6.48 -7.65 11.80
C ASP A 27 -5.79 -9.03 11.79
N PHE A 28 -5.41 -9.52 10.62
CA PHE A 28 -4.73 -10.80 10.50
C PHE A 28 -3.22 -10.70 10.75
N ASN A 29 -2.55 -9.74 10.10
CA ASN A 29 -1.09 -9.61 10.15
C ASN A 29 -0.64 -8.82 11.38
N LEU A 30 -1.23 -7.64 11.62
CA LEU A 30 -0.74 -6.68 12.60
C LEU A 30 -0.61 -7.26 14.02
N PRO A 31 -1.54 -8.07 14.56
CA PRO A 31 -1.38 -8.67 15.88
C PRO A 31 -0.18 -9.62 16.00
N ARG A 32 0.28 -10.21 14.89
CA ARG A 32 1.35 -11.23 14.84
C ARG A 32 2.69 -10.64 14.41
N ASP A 33 2.69 -9.57 13.63
CA ASP A 33 3.89 -8.92 13.10
C ASP A 33 4.60 -8.08 14.17
N LYS A 34 5.63 -8.66 14.80
CA LYS A 34 6.38 -7.99 15.87
C LYS A 34 7.09 -6.74 15.37
N PHE A 35 7.71 -6.82 14.18
CA PHE A 35 8.48 -5.72 13.62
C PHE A 35 7.57 -4.54 13.28
N LEU A 36 6.45 -4.77 12.59
CA LEU A 36 5.53 -3.67 12.24
C LEU A 36 4.94 -3.01 13.49
N LYS A 37 4.59 -3.80 14.52
CA LYS A 37 4.13 -3.25 15.80
C LYS A 37 5.19 -2.41 16.51
N GLU A 38 6.46 -2.78 16.41
CA GLU A 38 7.55 -1.97 16.96
C GLU A 38 7.68 -0.65 16.22
N GLN A 39 7.61 -0.66 14.88
CA GLN A 39 7.69 0.55 14.07
C GLN A 39 6.54 1.53 14.36
N ILE A 40 5.30 1.03 14.47
CA ILE A 40 4.10 1.83 14.81
C ILE A 40 4.27 2.56 16.16
N LYS A 41 5.00 1.98 17.11
CA LYS A 41 5.21 2.61 18.43
C LYS A 41 6.22 3.75 18.42
N LEU A 42 7.03 3.88 17.37
CA LEU A 42 8.12 4.85 17.34
C LEU A 42 7.62 6.28 17.07
N ASP A 43 6.52 6.42 16.35
CA ASP A 43 6.05 7.72 15.88
C ASP A 43 4.51 7.76 15.79
N GLU A 44 3.81 7.66 16.93
CA GLU A 44 2.34 7.81 17.01
C GLU A 44 1.52 6.99 15.99
N GLY A 45 2.04 5.83 15.58
CA GLY A 45 1.42 4.97 14.57
C GLY A 45 1.86 5.20 13.12
N TRP A 46 2.67 6.23 12.85
CA TRP A 46 3.29 6.47 11.57
C TRP A 46 4.40 5.46 11.28
N VAL A 47 4.41 4.96 10.04
CA VAL A 47 5.46 4.06 9.53
C VAL A 47 5.99 4.64 8.22
N PRO A 48 7.30 4.96 8.13
CA PRO A 48 7.89 5.52 6.92
C PRO A 48 7.79 4.57 5.71
N LEU A 49 7.62 5.12 4.51
CA LEU A 49 7.57 4.31 3.29
C LEU A 49 8.89 3.57 3.03
N GLU A 50 10.02 4.12 3.46
CA GLU A 50 11.35 3.49 3.44
C GLU A 50 11.36 2.15 4.20
N ILE A 51 10.52 2.03 5.22
CA ILE A 51 10.32 0.79 5.96
C ILE A 51 9.36 -0.12 5.20
N MET A 52 8.25 0.43 4.71
CA MET A 52 7.23 -0.35 3.98
C MET A 52 7.78 -1.02 2.72
N ILE A 53 8.62 -0.34 1.93
CA ILE A 53 9.21 -0.92 0.72
C ILE A 53 10.23 -2.04 0.99
N LYS A 54 10.63 -2.26 2.25
CA LYS A 54 11.47 -3.42 2.62
C LYS A 54 10.64 -4.68 2.83
N PHE A 55 9.31 -4.57 2.94
CA PHE A 55 8.45 -5.73 3.06
C PHE A 55 8.32 -6.43 1.70
N ASN A 56 8.65 -7.72 1.67
CA ASN A 56 8.81 -8.49 0.43
C ASN A 56 7.61 -8.45 -0.53
N ARG A 57 6.36 -8.39 -0.05
CA ARG A 57 5.20 -8.38 -0.94
C ARG A 57 5.03 -7.04 -1.63
N LEU A 58 5.25 -5.93 -0.91
CA LEU A 58 5.19 -4.59 -1.48
C LEU A 58 6.39 -4.32 -2.39
N ASN A 59 7.60 -4.67 -1.94
CA ASN A 59 8.84 -4.51 -2.71
C ASN A 59 8.77 -5.14 -4.11
N ARG A 60 8.17 -6.33 -4.19
CA ARG A 60 7.99 -7.06 -5.47
C ARG A 60 7.03 -6.38 -6.44
N LEU A 61 6.15 -5.50 -5.96
CA LEU A 61 5.27 -4.71 -6.80
C LEU A 61 5.95 -3.42 -7.25
N THR A 62 6.53 -2.69 -6.30
CA THR A 62 7.23 -1.44 -6.57
C THR A 62 8.06 -1.00 -5.35
N THR A 63 9.08 -0.20 -5.60
CA THR A 63 9.80 0.58 -4.58
C THR A 63 9.67 2.09 -4.82
N ASP A 64 8.90 2.51 -5.82
CA ASP A 64 8.65 3.91 -6.13
C ASP A 64 7.59 4.48 -5.17
N PHE A 65 7.98 5.48 -4.40
CA PHE A 65 7.11 6.12 -3.41
C PHE A 65 5.94 6.84 -4.07
N ASN A 66 6.14 7.44 -5.24
CA ASN A 66 5.07 8.16 -5.93
C ASN A 66 3.95 7.19 -6.34
N VAL A 67 4.33 6.02 -6.88
CA VAL A 67 3.37 4.98 -7.26
C VAL A 67 2.60 4.46 -6.05
N ILE A 68 3.27 4.27 -4.90
CA ILE A 68 2.61 3.81 -3.66
C ILE A 68 1.64 4.87 -3.14
N VAL A 69 2.07 6.13 -3.07
CA VAL A 69 1.25 7.24 -2.59
C VAL A 69 0.04 7.47 -3.51
N GLU A 70 0.24 7.42 -4.82
CA GLU A 70 -0.84 7.57 -5.80
C GLU A 70 -1.88 6.45 -5.66
N ALA A 71 -1.44 5.20 -5.55
CA ALA A 71 -2.33 4.05 -5.33
C ALA A 71 -3.19 4.23 -4.06
N LEU A 72 -2.56 4.59 -2.94
CA LEU A 72 -3.25 4.78 -1.66
C LEU A 72 -4.24 5.96 -1.70
N ASN A 73 -3.87 7.06 -2.35
CA ASN A 73 -4.74 8.23 -2.49
C ASN A 73 -5.97 7.92 -3.35
N LYS A 74 -5.81 7.17 -4.45
CA LYS A 74 -6.92 6.73 -5.30
C LYS A 74 -7.88 5.83 -4.54
N SER A 75 -7.37 4.83 -3.82
CA SER A 75 -8.19 3.93 -2.99
C SER A 75 -9.01 4.71 -1.95
N LYS A 76 -8.39 5.65 -1.24
CA LYS A 76 -9.11 6.51 -0.27
C LYS A 76 -10.19 7.36 -0.93
N ALA A 77 -9.94 7.89 -2.14
CA ALA A 77 -10.93 8.66 -2.88
C ALA A 77 -12.13 7.81 -3.31
N GLU A 78 -11.91 6.57 -3.76
CA GLU A 78 -12.98 5.64 -4.10
C GLU A 78 -13.80 5.21 -2.86
N LEU A 79 -13.16 4.99 -1.72
CA LEU A 79 -13.87 4.66 -0.48
C LEU A 79 -14.72 5.82 0.06
N ASN A 80 -14.27 7.08 -0.12
CA ASN A 80 -15.00 8.27 0.34
C ASN A 80 -16.03 8.80 -0.68
N GLY A 81 -15.90 8.44 -1.95
CA GLY A 81 -16.81 8.84 -3.03
C GLY A 81 -18.11 8.03 -3.11
N ASN A 82 -18.23 6.94 -2.35
CA ASN A 82 -19.44 6.12 -2.22
C ASN A 82 -20.25 6.50 -0.97
N LYS A 83 -20.56 7.80 -0.81
CA LYS A 83 -21.50 8.29 0.20
C LYS A 83 -22.64 9.07 -0.43
#